data_AF-A0AAN8K244-F1
#
_entry.id   AF-A0AAN8K244-F1
#
_cell.length_a   1.000
_cell.length_b   1.000
_cell.length_c   1.000
_cell.angle_alpha   90.00
_cell.angle_beta   90.00
_cell.angle_gamma   90.00
#
_symmetry.space_group_name_H-M   'P 1'
#
loop_
_entity.id
_entity.type
_entity.pdbx_description
1 polymer ?
#
loop_
_entity_poly.entity_id
_entity_poly.type
_entity_poly.pdbx_seq_one_letter_code
_entity_poly.pdbx_strand_id
1 'polypeptide(L)'
;MADKIQRPYFDFSEELNFFWTSLILLLFVSMVTVLRYVYLNSLITCWTPAQFEFQHIYYTHQECWSQDIVMADETDILRPDQEFRPNAFNTKTFHRWIPVVLLFMMLGFQIPRAFKIMTDLLFGTPSAIVREDIGTDQRTDRARELADAIKEAGDRNRVIRTMIFFLIKILVGLNIIIQISFVKWYFRDSVQIGRDNKTLATPVYMFPKTIRCRFEIRQIQNVHDYEVQCKMPINYLLEQFVYIFWFWLLGVGIYTGLIFISQLASLVIPPFVRLRFRGIIPEKDLSQRGFCFDDALLYLWDIEQSSGLGMAREVAVKLWNSPPLLQPGSGEYNTQIVQNPVPGTQQNLLKTL
;
A
#
# COMPACT_ATOMS: atom_id res chain seq x y z
N MET A 1 -31.22 -10.68 -6.20
CA MET A 1 -30.65 -9.35 -5.90
C MET A 1 -29.51 -9.57 -4.94
N ALA A 2 -28.31 -9.82 -5.48
CA ALA A 2 -27.12 -9.87 -4.65
C ALA A 2 -26.73 -8.43 -4.36
N ASP A 3 -26.77 -8.05 -3.08
CA ASP A 3 -26.32 -6.75 -2.61
C ASP A 3 -24.86 -6.58 -3.05
N LYS A 4 -24.65 -5.73 -4.06
CA LYS A 4 -23.36 -5.59 -4.74
C LYS A 4 -22.50 -4.73 -3.84
N ILE A 5 -21.87 -5.34 -2.83
CA ILE A 5 -21.01 -4.67 -1.84
C ILE A 5 -20.12 -3.66 -2.56
N GLN A 6 -20.48 -2.38 -2.43
CA GLN A 6 -19.87 -1.31 -3.21
C GLN A 6 -18.45 -1.11 -2.71
N ARG A 7 -17.45 -1.40 -3.55
CA ARG A 7 -16.05 -1.31 -3.14
C ARG A 7 -15.65 0.17 -3.01
N PRO A 8 -15.02 0.57 -1.88
CA PRO A 8 -14.48 1.91 -1.75
C PRO A 8 -13.45 2.16 -2.86
N TYR A 9 -13.48 3.38 -3.41
CA TYR A 9 -12.53 3.80 -4.43
C TYR A 9 -11.15 3.98 -3.80
N PHE A 10 -10.09 3.58 -4.51
CA PHE A 10 -8.72 3.77 -4.08
C PHE A 10 -7.95 4.46 -5.20
N ASP A 11 -7.13 5.44 -4.83
CA ASP A 11 -6.27 6.09 -5.82
C ASP A 11 -5.21 5.11 -6.30
N PHE A 12 -4.69 5.32 -7.51
CA PHE A 12 -3.59 4.51 -8.04
C PHE A 12 -2.38 4.43 -7.08
N SER A 13 -2.04 5.53 -6.40
CA SER A 13 -0.97 5.52 -5.39
C SER A 13 -1.29 4.61 -4.21
N GLU A 14 -2.55 4.55 -3.80
CA GLU A 14 -2.98 3.64 -2.73
C GLU A 14 -2.98 2.19 -3.24
N GLU A 15 -3.51 1.92 -4.44
CA GLU A 15 -3.50 0.60 -5.05
C GLU A 15 -2.08 0.04 -5.19
N LEU A 16 -1.13 0.88 -5.60
CA LEU A 16 0.29 0.51 -5.69
C LEU A 16 0.84 0.03 -4.33
N ASN A 17 0.43 0.70 -3.26
CA ASN A 17 0.81 0.36 -1.90
C ASN A 17 0.13 -0.91 -1.40
N PHE A 18 -1.20 -0.94 -1.24
CA PHE A 18 -1.85 -2.06 -0.56
C PHE A 18 -2.09 -3.27 -1.47
N PHE A 19 -2.33 -3.08 -2.78
CA PHE A 19 -2.66 -4.17 -3.69
C PHE A 19 -1.41 -4.72 -4.35
N TRP A 20 -0.69 -3.89 -5.11
CA TRP A 20 0.46 -4.36 -5.89
C TRP A 20 1.63 -4.82 -5.02
N THR A 21 1.98 -4.05 -3.98
CA THR A 21 3.07 -4.45 -3.07
C THR A 21 2.74 -5.73 -2.30
N SER A 22 1.49 -5.88 -1.83
CA SER A 22 1.03 -7.12 -1.19
C SER A 22 0.96 -8.29 -2.16
N LEU A 23 0.59 -8.06 -3.42
CA LEU A 23 0.55 -9.08 -4.45
C LEU A 23 1.97 -9.58 -4.76
N ILE A 24 2.96 -8.69 -4.86
CA ILE A 24 4.37 -9.06 -5.06
C ILE A 24 4.85 -9.95 -3.91
N LEU A 25 4.57 -9.57 -2.66
CA LEU A 25 4.91 -10.37 -1.48
C LEU A 25 4.22 -11.75 -1.49
N LEU A 26 2.92 -11.78 -1.79
CA LEU A 26 2.13 -13.00 -1.87
C LEU A 26 2.65 -13.94 -2.96
N LEU A 27 2.92 -13.41 -4.16
CA LEU A 27 3.47 -14.17 -5.28
C LEU A 27 4.82 -14.76 -4.92
N PHE A 28 5.71 -13.98 -4.28
CA PHE A 28 7.01 -14.49 -3.86
C PHE A 28 6.90 -15.59 -2.79
N VAL A 29 6.06 -15.41 -1.77
CA VAL A 29 5.81 -16.45 -0.75
C VAL A 29 5.21 -17.71 -1.38
N SER A 30 4.27 -17.54 -2.31
CA SER A 30 3.67 -18.67 -3.04
C SER A 30 4.69 -19.41 -3.90
N MET A 31 5.57 -18.69 -4.60
CA MET A 31 6.65 -19.25 -5.42
C MET A 31 7.65 -20.05 -4.55
N VAL A 32 8.09 -19.50 -3.42
CA VAL A 32 8.97 -20.20 -2.47
C VAL A 32 8.32 -21.48 -1.95
N THR A 33 7.02 -21.41 -1.65
CA THR A 33 6.23 -22.56 -1.19
C THR A 33 6.15 -23.64 -2.27
N VAL A 34 5.81 -23.27 -3.50
CA VAL A 34 5.76 -24.20 -4.65
C VAL A 34 7.13 -24.81 -4.93
N LEU A 35 8.20 -24.01 -4.94
CA LEU A 35 9.57 -24.49 -5.12
C LEU A 35 9.92 -25.55 -4.08
N ARG A 36 9.53 -25.35 -2.82
CA ARG A 36 9.75 -26.29 -1.73
C ARG A 36 8.92 -27.56 -1.82
N TYR A 37 7.64 -27.49 -2.18
CA TYR A 37 6.75 -28.65 -2.08
C TYR A 37 6.66 -29.47 -3.39
N VAL A 38 6.93 -28.84 -4.53
CA VAL A 38 6.76 -29.47 -5.85
C VAL A 38 8.10 -29.86 -6.47
N TYR A 39 9.13 -29.01 -6.35
CA TYR A 39 10.37 -29.18 -7.11
C TYR A 39 11.54 -29.67 -6.26
N LEU A 40 11.59 -29.30 -4.98
CA LEU A 40 12.69 -29.63 -4.08
C LEU A 40 12.21 -30.60 -2.99
N ASN A 41 12.94 -31.69 -2.76
CA ASN A 41 12.66 -32.56 -1.62
C ASN A 41 13.09 -31.93 -0.27
N SER A 42 14.05 -30.98 -0.33
CA SER A 42 14.55 -30.22 0.82
C SER A 42 15.06 -28.85 0.36
N LEU A 43 14.96 -27.84 1.25
CA LEU A 43 15.48 -26.49 0.99
C LEU A 43 17.02 -26.40 1.10
N ILE A 44 17.62 -27.42 1.71
CA ILE A 44 19.04 -27.57 1.96
C ILE A 44 19.51 -28.91 1.41
N THR A 45 20.68 -28.92 0.77
CA THR A 45 21.31 -30.13 0.26
C THR A 45 22.69 -30.26 0.88
N CYS A 46 22.93 -31.35 1.59
CA CYS A 46 24.16 -31.63 2.32
C CYS A 46 24.95 -32.75 1.66
N TRP A 47 26.27 -32.63 1.70
CA TRP A 47 27.22 -33.66 1.29
C TRP A 47 27.39 -34.67 2.41
N THR A 48 26.58 -35.73 2.40
CA THR A 48 26.60 -36.80 3.41
C THR A 48 27.58 -37.91 3.05
N PRO A 49 28.11 -38.65 4.06
CA PRO A 49 28.95 -39.82 3.82
C PRO A 49 28.25 -40.91 2.98
N ALA A 50 29.02 -41.69 2.22
CA ALA A 50 28.49 -42.69 1.29
C ALA A 50 27.69 -43.82 1.97
N GLN A 51 27.94 -44.09 3.25
CA GLN A 51 27.24 -45.12 4.03
C GLN A 51 25.83 -44.70 4.50
N PHE A 52 25.43 -43.44 4.31
CA PHE A 52 24.12 -42.97 4.75
C PHE A 52 23.01 -43.43 3.80
N GLU A 53 22.09 -44.24 4.33
CA GLU A 53 20.83 -44.53 3.66
C GLU A 53 19.91 -43.30 3.56
N PHE A 54 18.85 -43.40 2.74
CA PHE A 54 17.92 -42.30 2.47
C PHE A 54 17.33 -41.66 3.75
N GLN A 55 17.00 -42.46 4.77
CA GLN A 55 16.47 -41.94 6.04
C GLN A 55 17.50 -41.11 6.81
N HIS A 56 18.78 -41.53 6.81
CA HIS A 56 19.87 -40.79 7.43
C HIS A 56 20.15 -39.47 6.70
N ILE A 57 20.07 -39.47 5.37
CA ILE A 57 20.20 -38.26 4.55
C ILE A 57 19.06 -37.27 4.85
N TYR A 58 17.81 -37.76 4.89
CA TYR A 58 16.65 -36.94 5.22
C TYR A 58 16.77 -36.34 6.62
N TYR A 59 17.12 -37.15 7.62
CA TYR A 59 17.38 -36.70 9.00
C TYR A 59 18.47 -35.62 9.03
N THR A 60 19.60 -35.85 8.36
CA THR A 60 20.71 -34.89 8.27
C THR A 60 20.23 -33.55 7.70
N HIS A 61 19.41 -33.54 6.65
CA HIS A 61 18.86 -32.30 6.11
C HIS A 61 17.94 -31.56 7.08
N GLN A 62 17.11 -32.27 7.86
CA GLN A 62 16.23 -31.64 8.85
C GLN A 62 17.02 -31.08 10.03
N GLU A 63 17.95 -31.86 10.58
CA GLU A 63 18.83 -31.43 11.68
C GLU A 63 19.63 -30.19 11.27
N CYS A 64 20.31 -30.23 10.12
CA CYS A 64 21.09 -29.09 9.63
C CYS A 64 20.24 -27.87 9.29
N TRP A 65 18.98 -28.05 8.88
CA TRP A 65 18.06 -26.92 8.72
C TRP A 65 17.68 -26.30 10.06
N SER A 66 17.61 -27.11 11.13
CA SER A 66 17.14 -26.79 12.49
C SER A 66 18.23 -26.25 13.46
N GLN A 67 19.49 -26.31 13.07
CA GLN A 67 20.63 -25.77 13.83
C GLN A 67 21.02 -24.33 13.44
N ASP A 68 21.75 -23.66 14.34
CA ASP A 68 22.39 -22.38 14.05
C ASP A 68 23.47 -22.54 12.97
N ILE A 69 23.66 -21.49 12.17
CA ILE A 69 24.54 -21.56 11.02
C ILE A 69 25.97 -21.23 11.42
N VAL A 70 26.87 -22.17 11.11
CA VAL A 70 28.31 -21.91 11.06
C VAL A 70 28.70 -21.71 9.59
N MET A 71 29.18 -20.51 9.27
CA MET A 71 29.64 -20.18 7.92
C MET A 71 30.86 -21.04 7.58
N ALA A 72 30.89 -21.58 6.35
CA ALA A 72 32.07 -22.27 5.86
C ALA A 72 33.11 -21.21 5.43
N ASP A 73 34.07 -20.87 6.29
CA ASP A 73 35.23 -20.05 5.88
C ASP A 73 36.27 -20.94 5.19
N GLU A 74 36.84 -20.42 4.10
CA GLU A 74 37.93 -21.05 3.33
C GLU A 74 39.24 -21.06 4.14
N THR A 75 39.39 -20.15 5.12
CA THR A 75 40.59 -20.05 5.98
C THR A 75 40.63 -21.05 7.16
N ASP A 76 39.51 -21.69 7.50
CA ASP A 76 39.46 -22.73 8.54
C ASP A 76 40.22 -24.01 8.16
N ILE A 77 40.55 -24.19 6.87
CA ILE A 77 41.32 -25.33 6.37
C ILE A 77 42.76 -25.34 6.96
N LEU A 78 43.22 -24.18 7.47
CA LEU A 78 44.59 -23.98 7.97
C LEU A 78 44.77 -24.15 9.49
N ARG A 79 43.69 -24.39 10.27
CA ARG A 79 43.78 -24.58 11.74
C ARG A 79 42.84 -25.67 12.27
N PRO A 80 43.18 -26.95 12.06
CA PRO A 80 42.40 -28.08 12.58
C PRO A 80 42.42 -28.22 14.12
N ASP A 81 43.27 -27.47 14.81
CA ASP A 81 43.67 -27.63 16.21
C ASP A 81 43.13 -26.55 17.17
N GLN A 82 42.36 -25.55 16.68
CA GLN A 82 41.63 -24.65 17.58
C GLN A 82 40.31 -25.28 18.03
N GLU A 83 40.17 -25.47 19.36
CA GLU A 83 38.89 -25.71 20.01
C GLU A 83 37.82 -24.77 19.43
N PHE A 84 36.79 -25.38 18.84
CA PHE A 84 35.60 -24.71 18.35
C PHE A 84 35.08 -23.78 19.46
N ARG A 85 35.26 -22.46 19.30
CA ARG A 85 34.59 -21.49 20.17
C ARG A 85 33.15 -21.37 19.67
N PRO A 86 32.15 -21.92 20.39
CA PRO A 86 30.74 -21.84 19.98
C PRO A 86 30.23 -20.40 19.85
N ASN A 87 30.94 -19.43 20.40
CA ASN A 87 30.45 -18.06 20.56
C ASN A 87 31.02 -17.05 19.56
N ALA A 88 31.93 -17.44 18.66
CA ALA A 88 32.63 -16.48 17.79
C ALA A 88 32.00 -16.33 16.39
N PHE A 89 31.28 -17.34 15.89
CA PHE A 89 30.80 -17.38 14.50
C PHE A 89 29.34 -17.81 14.33
N ASN A 90 28.60 -18.02 15.41
CA ASN A 90 27.19 -18.41 15.33
C ASN A 90 26.36 -17.22 14.84
N THR A 91 26.01 -17.26 13.56
CA THR A 91 25.00 -16.37 13.01
C THR A 91 23.64 -17.00 13.28
N LYS A 92 22.77 -16.28 14.00
CA LYS A 92 21.44 -16.79 14.37
C LYS A 92 20.68 -17.28 13.13
N THR A 93 19.90 -18.35 13.28
CA THR A 93 19.05 -18.87 12.19
C THR A 93 17.91 -17.92 11.82
N PHE A 94 18.13 -17.02 10.86
CA PHE A 94 17.08 -16.14 10.35
C PHE A 94 16.26 -16.75 9.19
N HIS A 95 16.83 -17.70 8.45
CA HIS A 95 16.23 -18.23 7.21
C HIS A 95 14.88 -18.93 7.42
N ARG A 96 14.64 -19.49 8.61
CA ARG A 96 13.36 -20.15 8.96
C ARG A 96 12.18 -19.18 9.06
N TRP A 97 12.45 -17.96 9.51
CA TRP A 97 11.42 -16.97 9.79
C TRP A 97 11.04 -16.12 8.58
N ILE A 98 11.79 -16.21 7.48
CA ILE A 98 11.59 -15.34 6.32
C ILE A 98 10.14 -15.40 5.78
N PRO A 99 9.51 -16.57 5.55
CA PRO A 99 8.13 -16.60 5.07
C PRO A 99 7.15 -15.92 6.04
N VAL A 100 7.34 -16.09 7.35
CA VAL A 100 6.51 -15.47 8.39
C VAL A 100 6.70 -13.95 8.41
N VAL A 101 7.95 -13.49 8.27
CA VAL A 101 8.28 -12.07 8.21
C VAL A 101 7.67 -11.41 6.98
N LEU A 102 7.74 -12.05 5.80
CA LEU A 102 7.12 -11.52 4.58
C LEU A 102 5.59 -11.45 4.69
N LEU A 103 4.95 -12.41 5.36
CA LEU A 103 3.51 -12.35 5.67
C LEU A 103 3.18 -11.21 6.63
N PHE A 104 3.99 -10.99 7.66
CA PHE A 104 3.81 -9.86 8.58
C PHE A 104 3.95 -8.51 7.85
N MET A 105 4.92 -8.40 6.94
CA MET A 105 5.06 -7.23 6.08
C MET A 105 3.82 -7.00 5.21
N MET A 106 3.28 -8.07 4.59
CA MET A 106 2.05 -8.01 3.82
C MET A 106 0.87 -7.51 4.65
N LEU A 107 0.72 -7.99 5.89
CA LEU A 107 -0.31 -7.50 6.82
C LEU A 107 -0.13 -6.01 7.13
N GLY A 108 1.11 -5.56 7.33
CA GLY A 108 1.43 -4.15 7.52
C GLY A 108 0.91 -3.24 6.39
N PHE A 109 1.09 -3.66 5.13
CA PHE A 109 0.54 -2.92 3.97
C PHE A 109 -0.99 -2.93 3.88
N GLN A 110 -1.69 -3.85 4.56
CA GLN A 110 -3.16 -3.84 4.62
C GLN A 110 -3.72 -2.92 5.71
N ILE A 111 -2.92 -2.48 6.69
CA ILE A 111 -3.38 -1.64 7.80
C ILE A 111 -4.02 -0.32 7.30
N PRO A 112 -3.38 0.47 6.41
CA PRO A 112 -3.99 1.72 5.93
C PRO A 112 -5.28 1.49 5.15
N ARG A 113 -5.38 0.35 4.44
CA ARG A 113 -6.58 -0.05 3.70
C ARG A 113 -7.73 -0.39 4.65
N ALA A 114 -7.46 -1.19 5.69
CA ALA A 114 -8.45 -1.53 6.71
C ALA A 114 -8.95 -0.26 7.41
N PHE A 115 -8.04 0.66 7.73
CA PHE A 115 -8.37 1.95 8.32
C PHE A 115 -9.27 2.79 7.40
N LYS A 116 -8.95 2.89 6.10
CA LYS A 116 -9.79 3.60 5.13
C LYS A 116 -11.20 3.00 5.01
N ILE A 117 -11.30 1.68 4.89
CA ILE A 117 -12.60 0.98 4.84
C ILE A 117 -13.42 1.28 6.10
N MET A 118 -12.78 1.23 7.27
CA MET A 118 -13.42 1.54 8.54
C MET A 118 -13.92 3.00 8.57
N THR A 119 -13.13 3.96 8.12
CA THR A 119 -13.56 5.37 8.07
C THR A 119 -14.70 5.58 7.06
N ASP A 120 -14.66 4.92 5.91
CA ASP A 120 -15.71 5.01 4.90
C ASP A 120 -17.03 4.42 5.42
N LEU A 121 -16.98 3.34 6.22
CA LEU A 121 -18.15 2.74 6.87
C LEU A 121 -18.73 3.63 7.98
N LEU A 122 -17.88 4.35 8.72
CA LEU A 122 -18.32 5.20 9.84
C LEU A 122 -18.87 6.56 9.38
N PHE A 123 -18.25 7.16 8.36
CA PHE A 123 -18.58 8.53 7.92
C PHE A 123 -19.36 8.58 6.60
N GLY A 124 -19.42 7.47 5.86
CA GLY A 124 -20.15 7.36 4.58
C GLY A 124 -19.43 8.05 3.42
N THR A 125 -19.52 7.45 2.22
CA THR A 125 -19.04 8.06 0.98
C THR A 125 -20.17 8.19 -0.05
N PRO A 126 -20.39 9.36 -0.66
CA PRO A 126 -21.40 9.55 -1.71
C PRO A 126 -21.12 8.71 -2.96
N SER A 127 -19.86 8.31 -3.19
CA SER A 127 -19.46 7.41 -4.28
C SER A 127 -20.07 6.00 -4.16
N ALA A 128 -20.55 5.60 -2.98
CA ALA A 128 -21.33 4.38 -2.79
C ALA A 128 -22.71 4.41 -3.46
N ILE A 129 -23.19 5.57 -3.92
CA ILE A 129 -24.53 5.71 -4.53
C ILE A 129 -24.50 5.51 -6.06
N VAL A 130 -23.34 5.66 -6.72
CA VAL A 130 -23.31 5.97 -8.17
C VAL A 130 -23.05 4.76 -9.09
N ARG A 131 -22.62 3.59 -8.60
CA ARG A 131 -22.06 2.55 -9.49
C ARG A 131 -23.08 1.51 -9.98
N GLU A 132 -23.97 1.96 -10.86
CA GLU A 132 -24.74 1.09 -11.73
C GLU A 132 -24.94 1.78 -13.10
N ASP A 133 -24.40 1.19 -14.17
CA ASP A 133 -24.52 1.67 -15.56
C ASP A 133 -25.98 1.78 -15.96
N ILE A 134 -26.52 2.98 -16.25
CA ILE A 134 -27.75 3.17 -17.06
C ILE A 134 -27.90 4.65 -17.53
N GLY A 135 -28.38 4.81 -18.77
CA GLY A 135 -29.40 5.77 -19.27
C GLY A 135 -29.31 7.26 -18.91
N THR A 136 -29.29 8.11 -19.95
CA THR A 136 -29.16 9.57 -19.87
C THR A 136 -30.19 10.28 -18.99
N ASP A 137 -31.45 9.81 -18.94
CA ASP A 137 -32.49 10.44 -18.09
C ASP A 137 -32.28 10.14 -16.59
N GLN A 138 -31.96 8.89 -16.23
CA GLN A 138 -31.76 8.48 -14.84
C GLN A 138 -30.46 9.03 -14.22
N ARG A 139 -29.48 9.33 -15.06
CA ARG A 139 -28.22 10.00 -14.65
C ARG A 139 -28.49 11.37 -14.02
N THR A 140 -29.47 12.10 -14.54
CA THR A 140 -29.76 13.45 -14.05
C THR A 140 -30.36 13.43 -12.64
N ASP A 141 -31.26 12.49 -12.35
CA ASP A 141 -31.85 12.40 -11.02
C ASP A 141 -30.83 11.94 -9.97
N ARG A 142 -29.95 10.99 -10.32
CA ARG A 142 -28.83 10.58 -9.44
C ARG A 142 -27.85 11.72 -9.17
N ALA A 143 -27.56 12.55 -10.16
CA ALA A 143 -26.69 13.71 -9.95
C ALA A 143 -27.31 14.76 -9.01
N ARG A 144 -28.66 14.84 -8.91
CA ARG A 144 -29.34 15.68 -7.91
C ARG A 144 -29.24 15.08 -6.52
N GLU A 145 -29.58 13.80 -6.38
CA GLU A 145 -29.47 13.07 -5.11
C GLU A 145 -28.06 13.17 -4.51
N LEU A 146 -27.04 13.03 -5.35
CA LEU A 146 -25.65 13.15 -4.95
C LEU A 146 -25.27 14.57 -4.52
N ALA A 147 -25.76 15.58 -5.23
CA ALA A 147 -25.52 16.98 -4.86
C ALA A 147 -26.17 17.32 -3.51
N ASP A 148 -27.38 16.83 -3.25
CA ASP A 148 -28.08 17.04 -1.98
C ASP A 148 -27.36 16.31 -0.82
N ALA A 149 -26.91 15.08 -1.04
CA ALA A 149 -26.13 14.32 -0.05
C ALA A 149 -24.78 14.99 0.28
N ILE A 150 -24.06 15.52 -0.72
CA ILE A 150 -22.79 16.25 -0.50
C ILE A 150 -23.05 17.51 0.31
N LYS A 151 -24.14 18.21 0.04
CA LYS A 151 -24.50 19.45 0.73
C LYS A 151 -24.87 19.19 2.18
N GLU A 152 -25.71 18.18 2.45
CA GLU A 152 -26.05 17.79 3.82
C GLU A 152 -24.80 17.37 4.61
N ALA A 153 -23.89 16.60 3.98
CA ALA A 153 -22.64 16.21 4.60
C ALA A 153 -21.73 17.43 4.90
N GLY A 154 -21.64 18.36 3.96
CA GLY A 154 -20.85 19.60 4.11
C GLY A 154 -21.41 20.54 5.18
N ASP A 155 -22.73 20.65 5.33
CA ASP A 155 -23.37 21.49 6.34
C ASP A 155 -23.17 20.95 7.76
N ARG A 156 -23.08 19.63 7.93
CA ARG A 156 -22.84 19.01 9.24
C ARG A 156 -21.43 19.27 9.77
N ASN A 157 -20.40 19.07 8.92
CA ASN A 157 -18.99 19.32 9.26
C ASN A 157 -18.19 19.57 7.98
N ARG A 158 -17.62 20.77 7.83
CA ARG A 158 -16.95 21.20 6.58
C ARG A 158 -15.55 20.64 6.34
N VAL A 159 -14.91 20.06 7.37
CA VAL A 159 -13.47 19.71 7.35
C VAL A 159 -13.17 18.24 7.69
N ILE A 160 -14.17 17.46 8.09
CA ILE A 160 -13.91 16.13 8.66
C ILE A 160 -13.38 15.17 7.60
N ARG A 161 -13.90 15.25 6.37
CA ARG A 161 -13.47 14.36 5.28
C ARG A 161 -12.08 14.73 4.79
N THR A 162 -11.79 16.03 4.72
CA THR A 162 -10.44 16.53 4.44
C THR A 162 -9.43 16.04 5.48
N MET A 163 -9.76 16.10 6.78
CA MET A 163 -8.89 15.58 7.85
C MET A 163 -8.65 14.07 7.72
N ILE A 164 -9.70 13.27 7.46
CA ILE A 164 -9.59 11.82 7.26
C ILE A 164 -8.72 11.51 6.04
N PHE A 165 -8.90 12.22 4.93
CA PHE A 165 -8.10 12.04 3.72
C PHE A 165 -6.60 12.23 4.00
N PHE A 166 -6.22 13.35 4.63
CA PHE A 166 -4.81 13.59 4.96
C PHE A 166 -4.28 12.61 6.02
N LEU A 167 -5.09 12.22 7.00
CA LEU A 167 -4.73 11.21 7.99
C LEU A 167 -4.40 9.86 7.34
N ILE A 168 -5.22 9.41 6.39
CA ILE A 168 -4.96 8.17 5.62
C ILE A 168 -3.64 8.29 4.85
N LYS A 169 -3.40 9.42 4.16
CA LYS A 169 -2.13 9.61 3.41
C LYS A 169 -0.91 9.61 4.34
N ILE A 170 -1.00 10.23 5.51
CA ILE A 170 0.05 10.20 6.54
C ILE A 170 0.30 8.77 7.00
N LEU A 171 -0.77 8.01 7.28
CA LEU A 171 -0.66 6.61 7.70
C LEU A 171 0.00 5.73 6.63
N VAL A 172 -0.34 5.94 5.35
CA VAL A 172 0.31 5.26 4.22
C VAL A 172 1.80 5.63 4.16
N GLY A 173 2.13 6.92 4.24
CA GLY A 173 3.53 7.39 4.23
C GLY A 173 4.36 6.81 5.38
N LEU A 174 3.82 6.83 6.60
CA LEU A 174 4.45 6.23 7.78
C LEU A 174 4.63 4.72 7.61
N ASN A 175 3.63 4.02 7.09
CA ASN A 175 3.75 2.58 6.84
C ASN A 175 4.88 2.27 5.85
N ILE A 176 5.01 3.00 4.73
CA ILE A 176 6.11 2.80 3.78
C ILE A 176 7.47 3.02 4.46
N ILE A 177 7.61 4.10 5.24
CA ILE A 177 8.86 4.41 5.97
C ILE A 177 9.22 3.29 6.95
N ILE A 178 8.23 2.79 7.71
CA ILE A 178 8.41 1.67 8.63
C ILE A 178 8.86 0.42 7.89
N GLN A 179 8.23 0.09 6.75
CA GLN A 179 8.55 -1.10 5.96
C GLN A 179 9.95 -1.00 5.34
N ILE A 180 10.34 0.15 4.77
CA ILE A 180 11.69 0.38 4.25
C ILE A 180 12.74 0.24 5.37
N SER A 181 12.47 0.86 6.51
CA SER A 181 13.36 0.80 7.68
C SER A 181 13.48 -0.62 8.22
N PHE A 182 12.38 -1.36 8.25
CA PHE A 182 12.34 -2.76 8.66
C PHE A 182 13.14 -3.65 7.71
N VAL A 183 12.97 -3.53 6.39
CA VAL A 183 13.76 -4.28 5.39
C VAL A 183 15.25 -4.00 5.58
N LYS A 184 15.63 -2.73 5.74
CA LYS A 184 17.04 -2.36 5.93
C LYS A 184 17.61 -2.88 7.25
N TRP A 185 16.82 -2.87 8.33
CA TRP A 185 17.26 -3.36 9.63
C TRP A 185 17.36 -4.89 9.67
N TYR A 186 16.33 -5.58 9.15
CA TYR A 186 16.24 -7.04 9.18
C TYR A 186 17.17 -7.71 8.14
N PHE A 187 17.32 -7.12 6.95
CA PHE A 187 18.16 -7.63 5.86
C PHE A 187 19.42 -6.77 5.65
N ARG A 188 20.05 -6.39 6.77
CA ARG A 188 21.16 -5.43 6.89
C ARG A 188 22.26 -5.54 5.83
N ASP A 189 22.58 -6.75 5.39
CA ASP A 189 23.70 -7.00 4.46
C ASP A 189 23.30 -7.08 2.99
N SER A 190 22.02 -7.30 2.68
CA SER A 190 21.52 -7.31 1.29
C SER A 190 21.23 -5.91 0.75
N VAL A 191 21.17 -4.91 1.63
CA VAL A 191 20.82 -3.53 1.29
C VAL A 191 21.87 -2.56 1.84
N GLN A 192 23.14 -2.79 1.50
CA GLN A 192 24.21 -1.83 1.75
C GLN A 192 24.55 -1.06 0.47
N ILE A 193 24.13 0.20 0.40
CA ILE A 193 24.59 1.16 -0.61
C ILE A 193 25.70 1.98 0.05
N GLY A 194 26.96 1.66 -0.29
CA GLY A 194 28.14 2.50 -0.03
C GLY A 194 28.35 2.94 1.42
N ARG A 195 29.00 2.09 2.25
CA ARG A 195 29.83 2.57 3.37
C ARG A 195 30.88 1.54 3.74
N ASP A 196 31.97 1.53 2.99
CA ASP A 196 33.21 0.80 3.31
C ASP A 196 33.93 1.45 4.49
N ASN A 197 33.38 1.34 5.69
CA ASN A 197 34.21 1.44 6.89
C ASN A 197 34.40 0.02 7.39
N LYS A 198 35.44 -0.64 6.86
CA LYS A 198 36.02 -1.91 7.34
C LYS A 198 36.48 -1.73 8.79
N THR A 199 35.52 -1.66 9.70
CA THR A 199 35.77 -1.91 11.11
C THR A 199 35.60 -3.40 11.31
N LEU A 200 36.56 -3.95 12.03
CA LEU A 200 36.85 -5.35 12.34
C LEU A 200 35.67 -6.06 13.05
N ALA A 201 34.51 -6.10 12.41
CA ALA A 201 33.36 -6.91 12.78
C ALA A 201 33.22 -7.94 11.65
N THR A 202 33.34 -9.21 11.99
CA THR A 202 33.07 -10.33 11.08
C THR A 202 31.78 -10.07 10.32
N PRO A 203 31.76 -10.11 8.97
CA PRO A 203 30.55 -9.92 8.21
C PRO A 203 29.56 -11.02 8.61
N VAL A 204 28.50 -10.63 9.31
CA VAL A 204 27.40 -11.53 9.64
C VAL A 204 26.64 -11.71 8.34
N TYR A 205 26.88 -12.78 7.58
CA TYR A 205 26.14 -12.99 6.34
C TYR A 205 24.72 -13.44 6.66
N MET A 206 23.73 -12.54 6.49
CA MET A 206 22.30 -12.86 6.65
C MET A 206 21.85 -13.99 5.71
N PHE A 207 22.48 -14.13 4.54
CA PHE A 207 22.15 -15.12 3.54
C PHE A 207 23.35 -16.03 3.12
N PRO A 208 23.74 -17.01 3.95
CA PRO A 208 24.74 -18.00 3.57
C PRO A 208 24.32 -18.85 2.38
N LYS A 209 25.20 -18.99 1.39
CA LYS A 209 25.00 -19.94 0.27
C LYS A 209 25.53 -21.33 0.59
N THR A 210 26.48 -21.42 1.52
CA THR A 210 27.15 -22.65 1.94
C THR A 210 27.41 -22.59 3.44
N ILE A 211 27.07 -23.66 4.14
CA ILE A 211 27.23 -23.78 5.60
C ILE A 211 27.96 -25.07 5.95
N ARG A 212 28.62 -25.10 7.11
CA ARG A 212 29.05 -26.35 7.74
C ARG A 212 28.08 -26.68 8.86
N CYS A 213 27.64 -27.94 8.90
CA CYS A 213 26.71 -28.44 9.89
C CYS A 213 27.41 -29.56 10.65
N ARG A 214 27.50 -29.42 11.98
CA ARG A 214 28.07 -30.43 12.86
C ARG A 214 26.96 -30.96 13.76
N PHE A 215 26.73 -32.28 13.73
CA PHE A 215 25.69 -32.92 14.52
C PHE A 215 26.20 -34.26 15.09
N GLU A 216 25.65 -34.63 16.24
CA GLU A 216 25.99 -35.87 16.94
C GLU A 216 24.88 -36.90 16.69
N ILE A 217 25.24 -38.13 16.30
CA ILE A 217 24.33 -39.27 16.29
C ILE A 217 24.70 -40.20 17.46
N ARG A 218 23.72 -40.50 18.31
CA ARG A 218 23.89 -41.44 19.43
C ARG A 218 23.42 -42.83 19.02
N GLN A 219 24.35 -43.79 19.04
CA GLN A 219 24.06 -45.21 18.82
C GLN A 219 24.44 -46.01 20.07
N ILE A 220 23.42 -46.30 20.89
CA ILE A 220 23.50 -47.08 22.15
C ILE A 220 24.50 -46.47 23.16
N GLN A 221 25.78 -46.86 23.10
CA GLN A 221 26.84 -46.40 24.00
C GLN A 221 27.80 -45.41 23.35
N ASN A 222 27.82 -45.32 22.02
CA ASN A 222 28.75 -44.48 21.28
C ASN A 222 28.05 -43.23 20.72
N VAL A 223 28.72 -42.09 20.86
CA VAL A 223 28.36 -40.84 20.20
C VAL A 223 29.29 -40.66 19.02
N HIS A 224 28.72 -40.47 17.82
CA HIS A 224 29.47 -40.22 16.60
C HIS A 224 29.22 -38.79 16.14
N ASP A 225 30.30 -38.03 16.03
CA ASP A 225 30.27 -36.65 15.56
C ASP A 225 30.45 -36.63 14.04
N TYR A 226 29.50 -36.01 13.35
CA TYR A 226 29.54 -35.82 11.90
C TYR A 226 29.61 -34.33 11.57
N GLU A 227 30.44 -34.00 10.58
CA GLU A 227 30.51 -32.67 9.98
C GLU A 227 30.26 -32.78 8.47
N VAL A 228 29.26 -32.06 7.99
CA VAL A 228 28.86 -32.07 6.57
C VAL A 228 28.77 -30.66 6.02
N GLN A 229 29.12 -30.52 4.74
CA GLN A 229 28.96 -29.27 4.01
C GLN A 229 27.58 -29.24 3.35
N CYS A 230 26.82 -28.16 3.56
CA CYS A 230 25.49 -27.99 2.96
C CYS A 230 25.39 -26.73 2.11
N LYS A 231 24.62 -26.82 1.03
CA LYS A 231 24.27 -25.71 0.15
C LYS A 231 22.80 -25.31 0.35
N MET A 232 22.53 -24.00 0.29
CA MET A 232 21.18 -23.41 0.45
C MET A 232 20.77 -22.63 -0.81
N PRO A 233 20.25 -23.30 -1.86
CA PRO A 233 19.92 -22.65 -3.12
C PRO A 233 18.88 -21.53 -3.00
N ILE A 234 17.90 -21.69 -2.10
CA ILE A 234 16.82 -20.72 -1.91
C ILE A 234 17.32 -19.35 -1.43
N ASN A 235 18.46 -19.33 -0.76
CA ASN A 235 19.01 -18.10 -0.21
C ASN A 235 19.49 -17.12 -1.29
N TYR A 236 19.94 -17.65 -2.43
CA TYR A 236 20.26 -16.83 -3.59
C TYR A 236 19.03 -16.07 -4.11
N LEU A 237 17.90 -16.78 -4.23
CA LEU A 237 16.65 -16.20 -4.70
C LEU A 237 16.12 -15.13 -3.74
N LEU A 238 16.24 -15.38 -2.43
CA LEU A 238 15.85 -14.45 -1.37
C LEU A 238 16.69 -13.17 -1.37
N GLU A 239 18.02 -13.29 -1.49
CA GLU A 239 18.94 -12.16 -1.58
C GLU A 239 18.55 -11.22 -2.74
N GLN A 240 18.31 -11.79 -3.93
CA GLN A 240 17.92 -11.01 -5.11
C GLN A 240 16.53 -10.38 -4.96
N PHE A 241 15.57 -11.13 -4.41
CA PHE A 241 14.22 -10.62 -4.18
C PHE A 241 14.21 -9.44 -3.21
N VAL A 242 14.88 -9.57 -2.05
CA VAL A 242 14.93 -8.49 -1.05
C VAL A 242 15.58 -7.23 -1.61
N TYR A 243 16.64 -7.39 -2.42
CA TYR A 243 17.29 -6.27 -3.09
C TYR A 243 16.33 -5.55 -4.06
N ILE A 244 15.68 -6.29 -4.97
CA ILE A 244 14.71 -5.73 -5.93
C ILE A 244 13.51 -5.10 -5.20
N PHE A 245 13.00 -5.79 -4.18
CA PHE A 245 11.86 -5.34 -3.39
C PHE A 245 12.15 -4.03 -2.64
N TRP A 246 13.39 -3.83 -2.19
CA TRP A 246 13.78 -2.57 -1.58
C TRP A 246 13.69 -1.38 -2.56
N PHE A 247 14.16 -1.54 -3.80
CA PHE A 247 14.01 -0.51 -4.84
C PHE A 247 12.54 -0.29 -5.23
N TRP A 248 11.75 -1.36 -5.25
CA TRP A 248 10.30 -1.25 -5.42
C TRP A 248 9.69 -0.35 -4.33
N LEU A 249 9.99 -0.61 -3.05
CA LEU A 249 9.50 0.21 -1.93
C LEU A 249 9.99 1.66 -2.02
N LEU A 250 11.23 1.89 -2.43
CA LEU A 250 11.77 3.24 -2.65
C LEU A 250 10.97 3.98 -3.74
N GLY A 251 10.73 3.32 -4.89
CA GLY A 251 9.97 3.89 -5.99
C GLY A 251 8.52 4.20 -5.62
N VAL A 252 7.85 3.27 -4.93
CA VAL A 252 6.50 3.49 -4.39
C VAL A 252 6.49 4.64 -3.39
N GLY A 253 7.47 4.70 -2.49
CA GLY A 253 7.61 5.79 -1.51
C GLY A 253 7.80 7.16 -2.16
N ILE A 254 8.64 7.27 -3.18
CA ILE A 254 8.83 8.51 -3.95
C ILE A 254 7.53 8.91 -4.64
N TYR A 255 6.87 7.98 -5.34
CA TYR A 255 5.63 8.26 -6.04
C TYR A 255 4.52 8.72 -5.09
N THR A 256 4.31 8.01 -3.97
CA THR A 256 3.34 8.41 -2.94
C THR A 256 3.70 9.75 -2.30
N GLY A 257 4.99 10.02 -2.05
CA GLY A 257 5.47 11.30 -1.53
C GLY A 257 5.18 12.47 -2.49
N LEU A 258 5.44 12.30 -3.79
CA LEU A 258 5.15 13.32 -4.81
C LEU A 258 3.65 13.62 -4.90
N ILE A 259 2.81 12.59 -4.90
CA ILE A 259 1.35 12.74 -4.90
C ILE A 259 0.89 13.47 -3.63
N PHE A 260 1.40 13.09 -2.45
CA PHE A 260 1.07 13.77 -1.20
C PHE A 260 1.46 15.24 -1.22
N ILE A 261 2.67 15.57 -1.70
CA ILE A 261 3.13 16.96 -1.84
C ILE A 261 2.22 17.74 -2.79
N SER A 262 1.83 17.16 -3.92
CA SER A 262 0.90 17.83 -4.87
C SER A 262 -0.46 18.12 -4.24
N GLN A 263 -0.96 17.20 -3.39
CA GLN A 263 -2.23 17.33 -2.69
C GLN A 263 -2.14 18.37 -1.57
N LEU A 264 -1.03 18.38 -0.82
CA LEU A 264 -0.76 19.40 0.19
C LEU A 264 -0.59 20.79 -0.43
N ALA A 265 0.10 20.89 -1.56
CA ALA A 265 0.23 22.14 -2.32
C ALA A 265 -1.12 22.66 -2.79
N SER A 266 -2.05 21.77 -3.18
CA SER A 266 -3.41 22.20 -3.50
C SER A 266 -4.10 22.84 -2.29
N LEU A 267 -3.91 22.32 -1.07
CA LEU A 267 -4.52 22.90 0.15
C LEU A 267 -4.02 24.33 0.48
N VAL A 268 -2.74 24.62 0.22
CA VAL A 268 -2.12 25.90 0.61
C VAL A 268 -2.14 26.94 -0.52
N ILE A 269 -2.13 26.49 -1.78
CA ILE A 269 -1.83 27.34 -2.94
C ILE A 269 -3.02 27.37 -3.93
N PRO A 270 -3.78 28.48 -3.98
CA PRO A 270 -4.94 28.66 -4.87
C PRO A 270 -4.74 28.31 -6.36
N PRO A 271 -3.62 28.67 -7.04
CA PRO A 271 -3.43 28.32 -8.46
C PRO A 271 -3.31 26.81 -8.71
N PHE A 272 -2.79 26.01 -7.77
CA PHE A 272 -2.72 24.55 -7.92
C PHE A 272 -4.12 23.91 -7.89
N VAL A 273 -5.03 24.47 -7.09
CA VAL A 273 -6.43 24.06 -7.07
C VAL A 273 -7.09 24.33 -8.43
N ARG A 274 -6.85 25.51 -9.02
CA ARG A 274 -7.39 25.82 -10.36
C ARG A 274 -6.90 24.83 -11.42
N LEU A 275 -5.61 24.50 -11.39
CA LEU A 275 -5.02 23.55 -12.33
C LEU A 275 -5.69 22.16 -12.22
N ARG A 276 -5.91 21.70 -10.99
CA ARG A 276 -6.50 20.38 -10.72
C ARG A 276 -7.98 20.30 -11.11
N PHE A 277 -8.76 21.35 -10.87
CA PHE A 277 -10.21 21.36 -11.10
C PHE A 277 -10.66 22.02 -12.41
N ARG A 278 -9.72 22.38 -13.30
CA ARG A 278 -9.99 23.07 -14.58
C ARG A 278 -11.00 22.35 -15.47
N GLY A 279 -11.13 21.03 -15.34
CA GLY A 279 -12.08 20.22 -16.10
C GLY A 279 -13.47 20.07 -15.48
N ILE A 280 -13.62 20.27 -14.17
CA ILE A 280 -14.88 19.99 -13.44
C ILE A 280 -15.74 21.26 -13.31
N ILE A 281 -15.14 22.41 -12.97
CA ILE A 281 -15.86 23.64 -12.61
C ILE A 281 -15.49 24.78 -13.59
N PRO A 282 -16.44 25.59 -14.08
CA PRO A 282 -16.15 26.75 -14.92
C PRO A 282 -15.27 27.78 -14.21
N GLU A 283 -14.27 28.32 -14.92
CA GLU A 283 -13.27 29.25 -14.37
C GLU A 283 -13.89 30.55 -13.79
N LYS A 284 -15.06 30.95 -14.31
CA LYS A 284 -15.79 32.14 -13.85
C LYS A 284 -16.38 31.96 -12.44
N ASP A 285 -16.88 30.77 -12.13
CA ASP A 285 -17.50 30.44 -10.84
C ASP A 285 -16.44 30.21 -9.76
N LEU A 286 -15.25 29.74 -10.15
CA LEU A 286 -14.11 29.54 -9.25
C LEU A 286 -13.57 30.85 -8.66
N SER A 287 -13.66 31.97 -9.38
CA SER A 287 -13.10 33.25 -8.92
C SER A 287 -14.04 34.01 -7.96
N GLN A 288 -15.34 33.74 -8.01
CA GLN A 288 -16.36 34.53 -7.30
C GLN A 288 -16.61 34.12 -5.84
N ARG A 289 -16.44 32.84 -5.46
CA ARG A 289 -16.77 32.38 -4.09
C ARG A 289 -15.57 32.16 -3.16
N GLY A 290 -14.34 32.39 -3.65
CA GLY A 290 -13.12 32.22 -2.85
C GLY A 290 -12.75 30.74 -2.60
N PHE A 291 -11.48 30.49 -2.30
CA PHE A 291 -10.92 29.15 -2.06
C PHE A 291 -11.24 28.63 -0.65
N CYS A 292 -12.51 28.56 -0.25
CA CYS A 292 -12.84 27.79 0.94
C CYS A 292 -12.74 26.30 0.56
N PHE A 293 -11.80 25.58 1.18
CA PHE A 293 -11.66 24.12 1.05
C PHE A 293 -12.85 23.45 1.74
N ASP A 294 -14.00 23.49 1.09
CA ASP A 294 -15.16 22.75 1.55
C ASP A 294 -14.97 21.28 1.15
N ASP A 295 -15.32 20.35 2.05
CA ASP A 295 -15.31 18.89 1.79
C ASP A 295 -16.01 18.54 0.45
N ALA A 296 -16.94 19.39 -0.02
CA ALA A 296 -17.55 19.38 -1.35
C ALA A 296 -16.56 19.16 -2.50
N LEU A 297 -15.39 19.81 -2.48
CA LEU A 297 -14.39 19.70 -3.54
C LEU A 297 -13.73 18.30 -3.55
N LEU A 298 -13.53 17.72 -2.36
CA LEU A 298 -13.01 16.37 -2.20
C LEU A 298 -14.04 15.29 -2.58
N TYR A 299 -15.34 15.54 -2.31
CA TYR A 299 -16.43 14.70 -2.81
C TYR A 299 -16.51 14.71 -4.34
N LEU A 300 -16.42 15.89 -4.97
CA LEU A 300 -16.43 16.01 -6.44
C LEU A 300 -15.25 15.29 -7.09
N TRP A 301 -14.07 15.36 -6.47
CA TRP A 301 -12.91 14.62 -6.94
C TRP A 301 -13.09 13.10 -6.79
N ASP A 302 -13.64 12.61 -5.67
CA ASP A 302 -13.97 11.18 -5.49
C ASP A 302 -14.96 10.69 -6.57
N ILE A 303 -15.95 11.51 -6.93
CA ILE A 303 -16.93 11.21 -7.97
C ILE A 303 -16.31 11.21 -9.37
N GLU A 304 -15.42 12.15 -9.65
CA GLU A 304 -14.67 12.19 -10.92
C GLU A 304 -13.90 10.89 -11.12
N GLN A 305 -13.25 10.42 -10.05
CA GLN A 305 -12.45 9.21 -10.10
C GLN A 305 -13.30 7.93 -10.15
N SER A 306 -14.46 7.89 -9.47
CA SER A 306 -15.32 6.72 -9.45
C SER A 306 -16.22 6.57 -10.68
N SER A 307 -16.71 7.70 -11.19
CA SER A 307 -17.84 7.77 -12.14
C SER A 307 -17.51 8.58 -13.39
N GLY A 308 -16.30 9.13 -13.46
CA GLY A 308 -15.80 9.89 -14.60
C GLY A 308 -16.14 11.38 -14.54
N LEU A 309 -15.38 12.15 -15.32
CA LEU A 309 -15.46 13.61 -15.40
C LEU A 309 -16.86 14.13 -15.73
N GLY A 310 -17.60 13.42 -16.59
CA GLY A 310 -18.93 13.83 -17.00
C GLY A 310 -19.93 13.83 -15.84
N MET A 311 -19.85 12.86 -14.92
CA MET A 311 -20.74 12.77 -13.76
C MET A 311 -20.40 13.87 -12.76
N ALA A 312 -19.10 14.03 -12.46
CA ALA A 312 -18.61 15.05 -11.55
C ALA A 312 -19.00 16.47 -11.98
N ARG A 313 -18.92 16.78 -13.28
CA ARG A 313 -19.35 18.07 -13.83
C ARG A 313 -20.85 18.33 -13.64
N GLU A 314 -21.68 17.31 -13.85
CA GLU A 314 -23.12 17.46 -13.70
C GLU A 314 -23.54 17.70 -12.24
N VAL A 315 -22.90 16.97 -11.33
CA VAL A 315 -23.08 17.11 -9.87
C VAL A 315 -22.59 18.48 -9.42
N ALA A 316 -21.44 18.94 -9.92
CA ALA A 316 -20.90 20.26 -9.60
C ALA A 316 -21.86 21.39 -9.99
N VAL A 317 -22.48 21.32 -11.18
CA VAL A 317 -23.47 22.32 -11.62
C VAL A 317 -24.69 22.34 -10.70
N LYS A 318 -25.20 21.16 -10.31
CA LYS A 318 -26.38 21.05 -9.42
C LYS A 318 -26.07 21.52 -8.00
N LEU A 319 -24.92 21.12 -7.46
CA LEU A 319 -24.45 21.56 -6.15
C LEU A 319 -24.30 23.08 -6.07
N TRP A 320 -23.88 23.73 -7.16
CA TRP A 320 -23.66 25.18 -7.22
C TRP A 320 -24.96 25.99 -7.40
N ASN A 321 -25.95 25.42 -8.10
CA ASN A 321 -27.24 26.07 -8.38
C ASN A 321 -28.26 25.94 -7.24
N SER A 322 -28.06 25.05 -6.28
CA SER A 322 -28.99 24.86 -5.15
C SER A 322 -28.87 25.99 -4.11
N PRO A 323 -29.95 26.71 -3.74
CA PRO A 323 -29.90 27.75 -2.70
C PRO A 323 -29.51 27.14 -1.34
N PRO A 324 -28.73 27.81 -0.47
CA PRO A 324 -28.29 27.26 0.82
C PRO A 324 -29.49 26.74 1.62
N LEU A 325 -29.32 25.57 2.25
CA LEU A 325 -30.39 25.00 3.09
C LEU A 325 -30.58 25.95 4.27
N LEU A 326 -31.71 26.66 4.29
CA LEU A 326 -32.13 27.44 5.44
C LEU A 326 -32.23 26.47 6.63
N GLN A 327 -31.41 26.70 7.66
CA GLN A 327 -31.56 26.01 8.94
C GLN A 327 -33.01 26.21 9.43
N PRO A 328 -33.69 25.17 9.93
CA PRO A 328 -35.03 25.34 10.49
C PRO A 328 -34.88 26.04 11.85
N GLY A 329 -34.82 27.37 11.85
CA GLY A 329 -34.73 28.14 13.09
C GLY A 329 -34.09 29.51 13.03
N SER A 330 -34.41 30.36 12.05
CA SER A 330 -34.28 31.82 12.24
C SER A 330 -35.22 32.54 11.28
N GLY A 331 -36.23 33.19 11.85
CA GLY A 331 -37.31 33.85 11.13
C GLY A 331 -36.86 34.99 10.21
N GLU A 332 -37.75 35.27 9.26
CA GLU A 332 -37.99 36.52 8.54
C GLU A 332 -36.77 37.37 8.16
N TYR A 333 -36.49 37.52 6.86
CA TYR A 333 -36.30 38.83 6.22
C TYR A 333 -36.24 38.70 4.68
N ASN A 334 -37.29 39.22 4.03
CA ASN A 334 -37.39 39.81 2.68
C ASN A 334 -36.55 39.23 1.53
N THR A 335 -37.20 38.40 0.72
CA THR A 335 -36.84 38.11 -0.67
C THR A 335 -37.14 39.32 -1.56
N GLN A 336 -36.10 40.10 -1.92
CA GLN A 336 -36.13 40.84 -3.18
C GLN A 336 -35.72 39.91 -4.31
N ILE A 337 -36.69 39.61 -5.16
CA ILE A 337 -36.60 38.80 -6.36
C ILE A 337 -35.77 39.59 -7.39
N VAL A 338 -34.57 39.11 -7.72
CA VAL A 338 -33.88 39.50 -8.96
C VAL A 338 -34.56 38.75 -10.11
N GLN A 339 -35.53 39.40 -10.76
CA GLN A 339 -36.10 38.93 -12.02
C GLN A 339 -35.06 39.13 -13.13
N ASN A 340 -34.55 38.04 -13.70
CA ASN A 340 -33.95 38.09 -15.04
C ASN A 340 -35.08 37.98 -16.08
N PRO A 341 -35.17 38.88 -17.08
CA PRO A 341 -36.26 38.87 -18.03
C PRO A 341 -36.09 37.78 -19.10
N VAL A 342 -37.17 37.02 -19.32
CA VAL A 342 -37.38 36.14 -20.47
C VAL A 342 -37.81 37.00 -21.66
N PRO A 343 -37.26 36.82 -22.88
CA PRO A 343 -37.73 37.55 -24.05
C PRO A 343 -39.04 36.93 -24.57
N GLY A 344 -40.15 37.61 -24.30
CA GLY A 344 -41.46 37.32 -24.89
C GLY A 344 -41.70 38.18 -26.12
N THR A 345 -41.80 37.53 -27.27
CA THR A 345 -42.31 38.09 -28.52
C THR A 345 -43.84 38.22 -28.40
N GLN A 346 -44.37 39.43 -28.28
CA GLN A 346 -45.79 39.70 -28.54
C GLN A 346 -45.94 40.58 -29.78
N GLN A 347 -46.52 39.98 -30.81
CA GLN A 347 -47.17 40.66 -31.92
C GLN A 347 -48.41 41.41 -31.41
N ASN A 348 -48.67 42.61 -31.96
CA ASN A 348 -49.97 43.13 -32.42
C ASN A 348 -49.75 44.57 -32.94
N LEU A 349 -49.69 44.79 -34.26
CA LEU A 349 -50.81 45.14 -35.16
C LEU A 349 -51.43 46.53 -34.95
N LEU A 350 -51.19 47.39 -35.97
CA LEU A 350 -52.05 48.43 -36.55
C LEU A 350 -52.45 49.66 -35.72
N LYS A 351 -52.00 50.85 -36.17
CA LYS A 351 -52.85 51.86 -36.85
C LYS A 351 -52.11 53.18 -37.16
N THR A 352 -52.14 53.58 -38.44
CA THR A 352 -52.35 54.95 -38.98
C THR A 352 -51.77 56.15 -38.22
N LEU A 353 -50.80 56.85 -38.81
CA LEU A 353 -50.99 58.04 -39.68
C LEU A 353 -49.62 58.47 -40.26
#